data_AF-A0A151MPU4-F1
#
_entry.id   AF-A0A151MPU4-F1
#
_cell.length_a   1.000
_cell.length_b   1.000
_cell.length_c   1.000
_cell.angle_alpha   90.00
_cell.angle_beta   90.00
_cell.angle_gamma   90.00
#
_symmetry.space_group_name_H-M   'P 1'
#
loop_
_entity.id
_entity.type
_entity.pdbx_description
1 polymer ?
#
loop_
_entity_poly.entity_id
_entity_poly.type
_entity_poly.pdbx_seq_one_letter_code
_entity_poly.pdbx_strand_id
1 'polypeptide(L)'
;MWSSQLLFFTILLAPIAHAFSRAPVPMAVVRRELSCESYPIELRCPGTDVIMIESANYGRTDDKICDSDPAQMENIRCYLPDAYKIMTQRYGI
;
A
#
# COMPACT_ATOMS: atom_id res chain seq x y z
N MET A 1 -20.91 54.60 3.82
CA MET A 1 -20.86 53.74 5.03
C MET A 1 -21.31 52.29 4.81
N TRP A 2 -21.83 51.89 3.64
CA TRP A 2 -22.23 50.49 3.35
C TRP A 2 -21.21 49.66 2.57
N SER A 3 -20.25 50.28 1.87
CA SER A 3 -19.22 49.58 1.11
C SER A 3 -18.09 48.99 1.97
N SER A 4 -17.72 49.68 3.06
CA SER A 4 -16.69 49.21 4.00
C SER A 4 -17.17 48.01 4.84
N GLN A 5 -18.45 47.97 5.19
CA GLN A 5 -19.06 46.88 5.96
C GLN A 5 -19.11 45.57 5.15
N LEU A 6 -19.34 45.65 3.83
CA LEU A 6 -19.33 44.49 2.92
C LEU A 6 -17.92 43.90 2.74
N LEU A 7 -16.89 44.77 2.66
CA LEU A 7 -15.49 44.34 2.56
C LEU A 7 -14.97 43.68 3.84
N PHE A 8 -15.42 44.13 5.01
CA PHE A 8 -15.09 43.47 6.28
C PHE A 8 -15.73 42.08 6.40
N PHE A 9 -16.96 41.92 5.91
CA PHE A 9 -17.68 40.64 5.97
C PHE A 9 -17.07 39.58 5.04
N THR A 10 -16.52 39.98 3.89
CA THR A 10 -15.84 39.05 2.97
C THR A 10 -14.46 38.60 3.48
N ILE A 11 -13.72 39.46 4.19
CA ILE A 11 -12.41 39.13 4.75
C ILE A 11 -12.53 38.17 5.95
N LEU A 12 -13.59 38.30 6.76
CA LEU A 12 -13.80 37.45 7.93
C LEU A 12 -14.26 36.02 7.60
N LEU A 13 -14.92 35.81 6.46
CA LEU A 13 -15.36 34.48 5.99
C LEU A 13 -14.32 33.74 5.13
N ALA A 14 -13.28 34.40 4.66
CA ALA A 14 -12.27 33.81 3.77
C ALA A 14 -11.40 32.67 4.38
N PRO A 15 -11.10 32.58 5.69
CA PRO A 15 -10.18 31.54 6.18
C PRO A 15 -10.86 30.17 6.32
N ILE A 16 -12.19 30.09 6.26
CA ILE A 16 -12.94 28.84 6.48
C ILE A 16 -12.87 27.92 5.25
N ALA A 17 -12.75 28.49 4.04
CA ALA A 17 -12.75 27.71 2.79
C ALA A 17 -11.41 27.02 2.49
N HIS A 18 -10.28 27.46 3.07
CA HIS A 18 -8.96 26.92 2.76
C HIS A 18 -8.57 25.69 3.59
N ALA A 19 -9.32 25.36 4.65
CA ALA A 19 -8.97 24.28 5.57
C ALA A 19 -9.50 22.89 5.16
N PHE A 20 -10.34 22.76 4.12
CA PHE A 20 -11.11 21.53 3.87
C PHE A 20 -10.74 20.73 2.62
N SER A 21 -9.74 21.14 1.82
CA SER A 21 -9.45 20.48 0.52
C SER A 21 -8.47 19.30 0.56
N ARG A 22 -7.84 18.97 1.70
CA ARG A 22 -7.01 17.75 1.80
C ARG A 22 -7.84 16.60 2.38
N ALA A 23 -8.83 16.15 1.62
CA ALA A 23 -9.34 14.79 1.81
C ALA A 23 -8.18 13.82 1.55
N PRO A 24 -7.89 12.86 2.46
CA PRO A 24 -6.93 11.80 2.18
C PRO A 24 -7.47 11.00 1.01
N VAL A 25 -6.72 10.94 -0.09
CA VAL A 25 -7.12 10.17 -1.26
C VAL A 25 -7.13 8.69 -0.86
N PRO A 26 -8.24 7.94 -1.01
CA PRO A 26 -8.21 6.50 -0.89
C PRO A 26 -7.63 5.97 -2.20
N MET A 27 -6.31 6.12 -2.36
CA MET A 27 -5.61 5.30 -3.32
C MET A 27 -5.76 3.88 -2.81
N ALA A 28 -6.36 3.00 -3.60
CA ALA A 28 -6.19 1.56 -3.43
C ALA A 28 -4.69 1.26 -3.64
N VAL A 29 -3.87 1.56 -2.64
CA VAL A 29 -2.43 1.33 -2.66
C VAL A 29 -2.24 -0.17 -2.52
N VAL A 30 -1.86 -0.81 -3.62
CA VAL A 30 -1.37 -2.19 -3.56
C VAL A 30 -0.10 -2.18 -2.73
N ARG A 31 -0.17 -2.77 -1.53
CA ARG A 31 0.99 -2.96 -0.67
C ARG A 31 1.70 -4.25 -1.05
N ARG A 32 3.00 -4.16 -1.26
CA ARG A 32 3.87 -5.31 -1.50
C ARG A 32 4.72 -5.54 -0.25
N GLU A 33 4.66 -6.75 0.26
CA GLU A 33 5.51 -7.23 1.35
C GLU A 33 6.37 -8.37 0.81
N LEU A 34 7.64 -8.44 1.23
CA LEU A 34 8.58 -9.45 0.76
C LEU A 34 9.35 -10.01 1.94
N SER A 35 9.44 -11.34 1.99
CA SER A 35 10.23 -12.04 2.98
C SER A 35 11.04 -13.15 2.30
N CYS A 36 12.25 -13.38 2.82
CA CYS A 36 13.15 -14.40 2.29
C CYS A 36 12.80 -15.79 2.84
N GLU A 37 13.36 -16.83 2.25
CA GLU A 37 13.23 -18.19 2.79
C GLU A 37 13.65 -18.22 4.27
N SER A 38 12.91 -18.98 5.09
CA SER A 38 13.02 -19.06 6.56
C SER A 38 12.55 -17.84 7.38
N TYR A 39 12.26 -16.71 6.73
CA TYR A 39 11.72 -15.54 7.41
C TYR A 39 10.19 -15.49 7.28
N PRO A 40 9.46 -15.26 8.38
CA PRO A 40 8.00 -15.10 8.32
C PRO A 40 7.63 -13.80 7.60
N ILE A 41 6.44 -13.79 6.98
CA ILE A 41 5.86 -12.58 6.37
C ILE A 41 4.63 -12.15 7.18
N GLU A 42 4.57 -10.86 7.54
CA GLU A 42 3.44 -10.27 8.27
C GLU A 42 2.75 -9.21 7.42
N LEU A 43 1.48 -9.43 7.09
CA LEU A 43 0.66 -8.47 6.36
C LEU A 43 -0.18 -7.64 7.34
N ARG A 44 -0.10 -6.31 7.24
CA ARG A 44 -0.84 -5.38 8.12
C ARG A 44 -1.59 -4.32 7.31
N CYS A 45 -2.90 -4.25 7.54
CA CYS A 45 -3.76 -3.17 7.04
C CYS A 45 -4.00 -2.12 8.15
N PRO A 46 -4.10 -0.82 7.81
CA PRO A 46 -4.38 0.22 8.78
C PRO A 46 -5.88 0.23 9.13
N GLY A 47 -6.22 0.53 10.40
CA GLY A 47 -7.61 0.70 10.81
C GLY A 47 -8.44 -0.58 10.73
N THR A 48 -9.55 -0.54 9.99
CA THR A 48 -10.53 -1.63 9.82
C THR A 48 -10.45 -2.30 8.46
N ASP A 49 -9.46 -1.95 7.65
CA ASP A 49 -9.32 -2.47 6.30
C ASP A 49 -8.95 -3.95 6.33
N VAL A 50 -9.52 -4.72 5.39
CA VAL A 50 -9.28 -6.15 5.24
C VAL A 50 -8.18 -6.42 4.22
N ILE A 51 -7.48 -7.55 4.37
CA ILE A 51 -6.44 -7.95 3.42
C ILE A 51 -7.12 -8.62 2.21
N MET A 52 -6.85 -8.08 1.03
CA MET A 52 -7.21 -8.69 -0.24
C MET A 52 -5.92 -9.01 -1.00
N ILE A 53 -5.70 -10.30 -1.28
CA ILE A 53 -4.52 -10.74 -2.04
C ILE A 53 -4.78 -10.50 -3.53
N GLU A 54 -3.98 -9.63 -4.14
CA GLU A 54 -4.01 -9.37 -5.59
C GLU A 54 -3.09 -10.36 -6.33
N SER A 55 -1.86 -10.53 -5.84
CA SER A 55 -0.88 -11.47 -6.37
C SER A 55 0.04 -11.99 -5.26
N ALA A 56 0.45 -13.25 -5.36
CA ALA A 56 1.48 -13.84 -4.51
C ALA A 56 2.27 -14.89 -5.29
N ASN A 57 3.59 -14.86 -5.13
CA ASN A 57 4.50 -15.86 -5.70
C ASN A 57 5.43 -16.36 -4.59
N TYR A 58 5.66 -17.67 -4.57
CA TYR A 58 6.72 -18.27 -3.76
C TYR A 58 7.77 -18.83 -4.71
N GLY A 59 8.95 -18.23 -4.71
CA GLY A 59 10.02 -18.52 -5.66
C GLY A 59 10.96 -17.33 -5.83
N ARG A 60 11.59 -17.24 -7.01
CA ARG A 60 12.61 -16.23 -7.32
C ARG A 60 12.37 -15.69 -8.73
N THR A 61 12.19 -14.38 -8.81
CA THR A 61 12.04 -13.60 -10.06
C THR A 61 13.22 -12.69 -10.35
N ASP A 62 13.98 -12.37 -9.30
CA ASP A 62 15.06 -11.40 -9.32
C ASP A 62 16.30 -12.01 -8.65
N ASP A 63 17.46 -11.67 -9.22
CA ASP A 63 18.79 -12.10 -8.76
C ASP A 63 19.30 -11.26 -7.58
N LYS A 64 18.69 -10.11 -7.29
CA LYS A 64 19.17 -9.18 -6.23
C LYS A 64 18.43 -9.28 -4.90
N ILE A 65 17.33 -10.03 -4.86
CA ILE A 65 16.48 -10.14 -3.67
C ILE A 65 16.89 -11.39 -2.90
N CYS A 66 17.01 -11.30 -1.57
CA CYS A 66 17.44 -12.41 -0.71
C CYS A 66 18.80 -12.99 -1.15
N ASP A 67 19.87 -12.27 -0.80
CA ASP A 67 21.25 -12.63 -1.12
C ASP A 67 21.63 -13.98 -0.48
N SER A 68 22.26 -14.86 -1.25
CA SER A 68 22.54 -16.26 -0.90
C SER A 68 23.68 -16.78 -1.79
N ASP A 69 23.87 -18.10 -1.87
CA ASP A 69 24.89 -18.66 -2.75
C ASP A 69 24.59 -18.36 -4.24
N PRO A 70 25.59 -17.96 -5.05
CA PRO A 70 25.39 -17.55 -6.44
C PRO A 70 24.79 -18.65 -7.33
N ALA A 71 25.03 -19.92 -7.00
CA ALA A 71 24.43 -21.06 -7.69
C ALA A 71 22.90 -21.13 -7.48
N GLN A 72 22.38 -20.66 -6.34
CA GLN A 72 20.94 -20.63 -6.05
C GLN A 72 20.27 -19.38 -6.62
N MET A 73 21.04 -18.32 -6.88
CA MET A 73 20.56 -17.04 -7.42
C MET A 73 20.43 -17.06 -8.96
N GLU A 74 21.09 -17.99 -9.65
CA GLU A 74 21.02 -18.11 -11.12
C GLU A 74 19.61 -18.41 -11.63
N ASN A 75 18.79 -19.12 -10.85
CA ASN A 75 17.43 -19.45 -11.24
C ASN A 75 16.43 -18.33 -10.90
N ILE A 76 16.29 -17.38 -11.82
CA ILE A 76 15.32 -16.27 -11.74
C ILE A 76 13.92 -16.62 -12.30
N ARG A 77 13.68 -17.87 -12.71
CA ARG A 77 12.38 -18.32 -13.27
C ARG A 77 11.72 -19.36 -12.39
N CYS A 78 11.73 -19.12 -11.09
CA CYS A 78 11.10 -19.99 -10.11
C CYS A 78 9.75 -19.39 -9.68
N TYR A 79 8.66 -20.06 -10.07
CA TYR A 79 7.30 -19.62 -9.78
C TYR A 79 6.49 -20.77 -9.19
N LEU A 80 5.72 -20.49 -8.14
CA LEU A 80 4.77 -21.43 -7.59
C LEU A 80 3.36 -20.81 -7.64
N PRO A 81 2.50 -21.20 -8.62
CA PRO A 81 1.19 -20.59 -8.79
C PRO A 81 0.23 -20.85 -7.61
N ASP A 82 0.43 -21.95 -6.89
CA ASP A 82 -0.37 -22.30 -5.71
C ASP A 82 -0.15 -21.35 -4.52
N ALA A 83 0.91 -20.54 -4.55
CA ALA A 83 1.19 -19.54 -3.52
C ALA A 83 0.03 -18.56 -3.34
N TYR A 84 -0.63 -18.16 -4.45
CA TYR A 84 -1.81 -17.29 -4.39
C TYR A 84 -2.92 -17.90 -3.54
N LYS A 85 -3.27 -19.17 -3.78
CA LYS A 85 -4.32 -19.86 -3.04
C LYS A 85 -3.98 -20.00 -1.56
N ILE A 86 -2.73 -20.33 -1.24
CA ILE A 86 -2.27 -20.47 0.14
C ILE A 86 -2.36 -19.14 0.88
N MET A 87 -1.93 -18.04 0.25
CA MET A 87 -1.97 -16.71 0.87
C MET A 87 -3.40 -16.22 1.05
N THR A 88 -4.26 -16.41 0.05
CA THR A 88 -5.69 -16.05 0.16
C THR A 88 -6.41 -16.87 1.22
N GLN A 89 -6.08 -18.16 1.39
CA GLN A 89 -6.68 -18.98 2.46
C GLN A 89 -6.20 -18.59 3.86
N ARG A 90 -4.95 -18.13 3.99
CA ARG A 90 -4.37 -17.77 5.30
C ARG A 90 -4.71 -16.35 5.76
N TYR A 91 -4.76 -15.40 4.83
CA TYR A 91 -4.91 -13.98 5.13
C TYR A 91 -6.09 -13.31 4.42
N GLY A 92 -6.62 -13.91 3.35
CA GLY A 92 -7.77 -13.39 2.64
C GLY A 92 -9.07 -13.66 3.39
N ILE A 93 -10.02 -12.75 3.19
CA ILE A 93 -11.41 -12.85 3.66
C ILE A 93 -12.32 -13.24 2.49
#